data_AF-R7N7W1-F1
#
_entry.id   AF-R7N7W1-F1
#
_cell.length_a   1.000
_cell.length_b   1.000
_cell.length_c   1.000
_cell.angle_alpha   90.00
_cell.angle_beta   90.00
_cell.angle_gamma   90.00
#
_symmetry.space_group_name_H-M   'P 1'
#
loop_
_entity.id
_entity.type
_entity.pdbx_description
1 polymer ?
#
loop_
_entity_poly.entity_id
_entity_poly.type
_entity_poly.pdbx_seq_one_letter_code
_entity_poly.pdbx_strand_id
1 'polypeptide(L)'
;MCTAVNYGEDTDCTAGTIAALYGMMYGRDVFEEKWTKPIGNKLVTISIDLFLMYGKIPKTVEELTERVTVLYEKAQKEFGLTGWSGNVEDFYAKPYFRNIYREMNVVRFEFPGLNIRLDYCGDPVIRRGEPKKIKFILSNKSKYVTSDRVNVYLYGREGCEILPQKEQNIFLSMAHMGDGIRELEYEILVEEPLRASYRFVAEFVFEENKNNCPMEVPFVLLSEAGQTVPVVWEKKGPACTPNLPRV
;
A
#
# COMPACT_ATOMS: atom_id res chain seq x y z
N MET A 1 -1.04 30.66 5.66
CA MET A 1 0.11 29.88 5.15
C MET A 1 1.18 29.68 6.22
N CYS A 2 1.87 30.71 6.71
CA CYS A 2 2.93 30.56 7.71
C CYS A 2 2.44 29.94 9.03
N THR A 3 1.18 30.17 9.41
CA THR A 3 0.59 29.52 10.58
C THR A 3 0.52 28.01 10.39
N ALA A 4 0.20 27.51 9.18
CA ALA A 4 0.17 26.06 8.91
C ALA A 4 1.55 25.41 9.08
N VAL A 5 2.61 26.09 8.60
CA VAL A 5 4.01 25.69 8.80
C VAL A 5 4.38 25.66 10.28
N ASN A 6 3.86 26.61 11.07
CA ASN A 6 4.13 26.71 12.50
C ASN A 6 3.42 25.63 13.35
N TYR A 7 2.43 24.92 12.80
CA TYR A 7 1.60 23.98 13.55
C TYR A 7 2.07 22.53 13.51
N GLY A 8 3.14 22.17 12.79
CA GLY A 8 3.60 20.78 12.79
C GLY A 8 4.88 20.48 12.04
N GLU A 9 5.46 19.33 12.39
CA GLU A 9 6.49 18.63 11.61
C GLU A 9 5.91 18.20 10.25
N ASP A 10 6.68 18.38 9.16
CA ASP A 10 6.29 17.99 7.79
C ASP A 10 5.01 18.68 7.24
N THR A 11 4.78 19.94 7.64
CA THR A 11 3.59 20.72 7.23
C THR A 11 3.80 21.59 5.98
N ASP A 12 4.94 21.46 5.32
CA ASP A 12 5.28 22.18 4.08
C ASP A 12 4.32 21.81 2.93
N CYS A 13 3.91 20.55 2.82
CA CYS A 13 2.89 20.09 1.86
C CYS A 13 1.51 20.73 2.10
N THR A 14 1.15 20.94 3.38
CA THR A 14 -0.10 21.58 3.77
C THR A 14 -0.06 23.07 3.45
N ALA A 15 1.06 23.73 3.78
CA ALA A 15 1.28 25.14 3.44
C ALA A 15 1.30 25.36 1.92
N GLY A 16 1.92 24.45 1.17
CA GLY A 16 1.94 24.45 -0.30
C GLY A 16 0.56 24.26 -0.90
N THR A 17 -0.28 23.38 -0.33
CA THR A 17 -1.67 23.21 -0.75
C THR A 17 -2.49 24.48 -0.55
N ILE A 18 -2.36 25.13 0.62
CA ILE A 18 -3.02 26.41 0.90
C ILE A 18 -2.53 27.50 -0.08
N ALA A 19 -1.23 27.56 -0.34
CA ALA A 19 -0.66 28.52 -1.29
C ALA A 19 -1.20 28.30 -2.72
N ALA A 20 -1.28 27.05 -3.17
CA ALA A 20 -1.82 26.71 -4.47
C ALA A 20 -3.30 27.13 -4.60
N LEU A 21 -4.11 26.85 -3.57
CA LEU A 21 -5.52 27.27 -3.54
C LEU A 21 -5.67 28.79 -3.63
N TYR A 22 -4.91 29.54 -2.82
CA TYR A 22 -4.92 31.00 -2.85
C TYR A 22 -4.46 31.57 -4.20
N GLY A 23 -3.42 30.99 -4.78
CA GLY A 23 -2.94 31.37 -6.12
C GLY A 23 -3.97 31.13 -7.21
N MET A 24 -4.74 30.04 -7.12
CA MET A 24 -5.85 29.77 -8.06
C MET A 24 -7.03 30.73 -7.87
N MET A 25 -7.35 31.10 -6.63
CA MET A 25 -8.49 31.96 -6.32
C MET A 25 -8.23 33.45 -6.59
N TYR A 26 -7.04 33.93 -6.26
CA TYR A 26 -6.72 35.37 -6.21
C TYR A 26 -5.57 35.77 -7.12
N GLY A 27 -4.97 34.82 -7.83
CA GLY A 27 -3.77 35.04 -8.63
C GLY A 27 -2.49 35.10 -7.78
N ARG A 28 -1.35 35.18 -8.47
CA ARG A 28 -0.03 35.18 -7.84
C ARG A 28 0.28 36.47 -7.06
N ASP A 29 -0.34 37.58 -7.46
CA ASP A 29 -0.06 38.91 -6.90
C ASP A 29 -0.49 39.05 -5.43
N VAL A 30 -1.28 38.10 -4.92
CA VAL A 30 -1.63 38.00 -3.50
C VAL A 30 -0.41 37.69 -2.61
N PHE A 31 0.68 37.15 -3.19
CA PHE A 31 1.91 36.82 -2.47
C PHE A 31 2.92 37.96 -2.55
N GLU A 32 3.38 38.44 -1.38
CA GLU A 32 4.39 39.51 -1.31
C GLU A 32 5.70 39.12 -2.04
N GLU A 33 6.31 40.11 -2.72
CA GLU A 33 7.54 39.90 -3.52
C GLU A 33 8.70 39.30 -2.71
N LYS A 34 8.81 39.65 -1.43
CA LYS A 34 9.86 39.12 -0.53
C LYS A 34 9.85 37.60 -0.42
N TRP A 35 8.68 36.95 -0.63
CA TRP A 35 8.54 35.50 -0.59
C TRP A 35 8.67 34.86 -1.96
N THR A 36 8.21 35.54 -3.02
CA THR A 36 8.20 34.97 -4.38
C THR A 36 9.55 35.15 -5.11
N LYS A 37 10.28 36.24 -4.84
CA LYS A 37 11.54 36.56 -5.50
C LYS A 37 12.68 35.59 -5.21
N PRO A 38 12.90 35.10 -3.97
CA PRO A 38 13.99 34.16 -3.69
C PRO A 38 13.77 32.78 -4.32
N ILE A 39 12.52 32.33 -4.39
CA ILE A 39 12.14 31.05 -5.01
C ILE A 39 12.22 31.14 -6.54
N GLY A 40 11.76 32.28 -7.09
CA GLY A 40 11.64 32.47 -8.52
C GLY A 40 10.61 31.53 -9.14
N ASN A 41 10.77 31.26 -10.44
CA ASN A 41 9.81 30.45 -11.21
C ASN A 41 10.44 29.16 -11.75
N LYS A 42 11.70 28.90 -11.39
CA LYS A 42 12.47 27.78 -11.93
C LYS A 42 12.03 26.48 -11.26
N LEU A 43 11.79 25.46 -12.06
CA LEU A 43 11.55 24.11 -11.56
C LEU A 43 12.89 23.39 -11.36
N VAL A 44 13.12 22.88 -10.15
CA VAL A 44 14.30 22.08 -9.80
C VAL A 44 13.82 20.69 -9.43
N THR A 45 14.23 19.69 -10.20
CA THR A 45 13.77 18.32 -10.05
C THR A 45 14.93 17.43 -9.64
N ILE A 46 14.87 16.83 -8.45
CA ILE A 46 15.87 15.88 -7.94
C ILE A 46 15.39 14.42 -8.00
N SER A 47 14.07 14.21 -8.12
CA SER A 47 13.43 12.89 -8.02
C SER A 47 13.03 12.29 -9.37
N ILE A 48 13.57 12.80 -10.48
CA ILE A 48 13.29 12.29 -11.82
C ILE A 48 14.58 11.90 -12.53
N ASP A 49 14.54 10.81 -13.28
CA ASP A 49 15.67 10.37 -14.09
C ASP A 49 15.90 11.37 -15.24
N LEU A 50 16.95 12.18 -15.09
CA LEU A 50 17.33 13.21 -16.05
C LEU A 50 17.72 12.64 -17.42
N PHE A 51 18.20 11.39 -17.47
CA PHE A 51 18.61 10.75 -18.72
C PHE A 51 17.38 10.31 -19.54
N LEU A 52 16.40 9.68 -18.87
CA LEU A 52 15.15 9.26 -19.53
C LEU A 52 14.24 10.44 -19.91
N MET A 53 14.34 11.54 -19.17
CA MET A 53 13.49 12.73 -19.33
C MET A 53 14.21 13.90 -20.01
N TYR A 54 15.37 13.66 -20.65
CA TYR A 54 16.15 14.70 -21.31
C TYR A 54 15.31 15.48 -22.34
N GLY A 55 15.33 16.82 -22.24
CA GLY A 55 14.55 17.72 -23.10
C GLY A 55 13.04 17.74 -22.83
N LYS A 56 12.51 16.88 -21.96
CA LYS A 56 11.08 16.79 -21.64
C LYS A 56 10.70 17.53 -20.36
N ILE A 57 11.66 17.88 -19.51
CA ILE A 57 11.42 18.54 -18.23
C ILE A 57 11.22 20.05 -18.48
N PRO A 58 10.08 20.63 -18.08
CA PRO A 58 9.89 22.08 -18.15
C PRO A 58 10.83 22.79 -17.17
N LYS A 59 11.41 23.90 -17.60
CA LYS A 59 12.40 24.68 -16.85
C LYS A 59 11.75 25.66 -15.89
N THR A 60 10.53 26.12 -16.19
CA THR A 60 9.79 27.05 -15.35
C THR A 60 8.35 26.60 -15.10
N VAL A 61 7.72 27.18 -14.09
CA VAL A 61 6.30 26.98 -13.79
C VAL A 61 5.44 27.39 -14.98
N GLU A 62 5.78 28.48 -15.67
CA GLU A 62 5.02 28.97 -16.84
C GLU A 62 5.08 27.97 -18.01
N GLU A 63 6.26 27.42 -18.30
CA GLU A 63 6.42 26.40 -19.34
C GLU A 63 5.62 25.14 -19.01
N LEU A 64 5.61 24.73 -17.73
CA LEU A 64 4.78 23.62 -17.28
C LEU A 64 3.27 23.94 -17.43
N THR A 65 2.84 25.13 -17.01
CA THR A 65 1.45 25.58 -17.12
C THR A 65 0.99 25.58 -18.57
N GLU A 66 1.77 26.14 -19.50
CA GLU A 66 1.41 26.16 -20.92
C GLU A 66 1.24 24.74 -21.49
N ARG A 67 2.18 23.83 -21.16
CA ARG A 67 2.09 22.42 -21.58
C ARG A 67 0.84 21.73 -21.03
N VAL A 68 0.50 21.96 -19.76
CA VAL A 68 -0.69 21.40 -19.13
C VAL A 68 -1.97 21.96 -19.77
N THR A 69 -2.03 23.26 -20.06
CA THR A 69 -3.19 23.88 -20.73
C THR A 69 -3.41 23.29 -22.13
N VAL A 70 -2.35 23.12 -22.92
CA VAL A 70 -2.44 22.48 -24.25
C VAL A 70 -2.94 21.03 -24.14
N LEU A 71 -2.49 20.28 -23.14
CA LEU A 71 -2.96 18.92 -22.88
C LEU A 71 -4.43 18.91 -22.45
N TYR A 72 -4.83 19.85 -21.59
CA TYR A 72 -6.20 19.99 -21.13
C TYR A 72 -7.17 20.24 -22.29
N GLU A 73 -6.85 21.16 -23.20
CA GLU A 73 -7.70 21.43 -24.38
C GLU A 73 -7.85 20.20 -25.29
N LYS A 74 -6.77 19.43 -25.48
CA LYS A 74 -6.81 18.18 -26.24
C LYS A 74 -7.68 17.15 -25.54
N ALA A 75 -7.48 16.96 -24.23
CA ALA A 75 -8.28 16.05 -23.42
C ALA A 75 -9.76 16.46 -23.38
N GLN A 76 -10.08 17.75 -23.30
CA GLN A 76 -11.46 18.23 -23.39
C GLN A 76 -12.11 17.83 -24.72
N LYS A 77 -11.41 18.00 -25.85
CA LYS A 77 -11.94 17.67 -27.18
C LYS A 77 -12.11 16.15 -27.37
N GLU A 78 -11.13 15.37 -26.90
CA GLU A 78 -11.11 13.92 -27.07
C GLU A 78 -12.11 13.20 -26.15
N PHE A 79 -12.21 13.63 -24.89
CA PHE A 79 -13.03 12.99 -23.87
C PHE A 79 -14.34 13.74 -23.57
N GLY A 80 -14.62 14.86 -24.26
CA GLY A 80 -15.83 15.65 -24.07
C GLY A 80 -15.95 16.26 -22.68
N LEU A 81 -14.83 16.64 -22.04
CA LEU A 81 -14.80 17.19 -20.68
C LEU A 81 -15.33 18.64 -20.67
N THR A 82 -16.64 18.83 -20.85
CA THR A 82 -17.30 20.10 -20.54
C THR A 82 -17.44 20.26 -19.02
N GLY A 83 -17.59 21.50 -18.53
CA GLY A 83 -17.60 21.84 -17.11
C GLY A 83 -18.32 20.80 -16.25
N TRP A 84 -17.63 20.29 -15.22
CA TRP A 84 -18.11 19.17 -14.42
C TRP A 84 -19.45 19.51 -13.76
N SER A 85 -20.52 18.89 -14.27
CA SER A 85 -21.87 18.90 -13.69
C SER A 85 -22.23 17.56 -13.04
N GLY A 86 -21.21 16.72 -12.79
CA GLY A 86 -21.35 15.37 -12.30
C GLY A 86 -21.59 15.30 -10.79
N ASN A 87 -21.73 14.08 -10.28
CA ASN A 87 -21.92 13.84 -8.85
C ASN A 87 -20.56 13.58 -8.19
N VAL A 88 -20.37 13.90 -6.91
CA VAL A 88 -19.07 13.72 -6.20
C VAL A 88 -18.56 12.28 -6.31
N GLU A 89 -19.46 11.32 -6.46
CA GLU A 89 -19.14 9.91 -6.69
C GLU A 89 -18.34 9.64 -7.98
N ASP A 90 -18.33 10.56 -8.95
CA ASP A 90 -17.49 10.48 -10.15
C ASP A 90 -15.98 10.54 -9.82
N PHE A 91 -15.63 11.16 -8.69
CA PHE A 91 -14.26 11.19 -8.17
C PHE A 91 -13.90 9.96 -7.34
N TYR A 92 -14.88 9.10 -6.99
CA TYR A 92 -14.57 7.86 -6.31
C TYR A 92 -13.88 6.89 -7.25
N ALA A 93 -12.88 6.21 -6.71
CA ALA A 93 -12.22 5.13 -7.43
C ALA A 93 -13.26 4.11 -7.91
N LYS A 94 -13.23 3.81 -9.21
CA LYS A 94 -14.14 2.85 -9.85
C LYS A 94 -14.07 1.50 -9.11
N PRO A 95 -15.12 0.66 -9.14
CA PRO A 95 -15.15 -0.59 -8.39
C PRO A 95 -13.92 -1.49 -8.60
N TYR A 96 -13.36 -1.51 -9.80
CA TYR A 96 -12.15 -2.29 -10.13
C TYR A 96 -10.89 -1.83 -9.38
N PHE A 97 -10.87 -0.59 -8.88
CA PHE A 97 -9.75 0.00 -8.15
C PHE A 97 -9.94 -0.11 -6.63
N ARG A 98 -11.16 -0.43 -6.16
CA ARG A 98 -11.42 -0.64 -4.71
C ARG A 98 -10.73 -1.90 -4.16
N ASN A 99 -10.27 -2.80 -5.02
CA ASN A 99 -9.46 -3.95 -4.63
C ASN A 99 -8.15 -3.55 -3.94
N ILE A 100 -7.63 -2.33 -4.16
CA ILE A 100 -6.44 -1.82 -3.48
C ILE A 100 -6.61 -1.80 -1.96
N TYR A 101 -7.82 -1.53 -1.46
CA TYR A 101 -8.09 -1.55 -0.02
C TYR A 101 -8.01 -2.97 0.57
N ARG A 102 -8.29 -4.01 -0.24
CA ARG A 102 -8.08 -5.40 0.18
C ARG A 102 -6.59 -5.74 0.25
N GLU A 103 -5.78 -5.18 -0.64
CA GLU A 103 -4.31 -5.31 -0.60
C GLU A 103 -3.70 -4.62 0.63
N MET A 104 -4.38 -3.65 1.24
CA MET A 104 -3.90 -2.99 2.48
C MET A 104 -4.01 -3.89 3.72
N ASN A 105 -4.84 -4.94 3.67
CA ASN A 105 -5.05 -5.85 4.81
C ASN A 105 -4.07 -7.03 4.83
N VAL A 106 -3.15 -7.11 3.85
CA VAL A 106 -2.28 -8.26 3.67
C VAL A 106 -0.83 -7.83 3.51
N VAL A 107 0.09 -8.72 3.88
CA VAL A 107 1.52 -8.57 3.57
C VAL A 107 1.79 -9.24 2.24
N ARG A 108 2.27 -8.48 1.25
CA ARG A 108 2.49 -8.97 -0.12
C ARG A 108 3.96 -9.33 -0.35
N PHE A 109 4.18 -10.53 -0.86
CA PHE A 109 5.44 -11.05 -1.33
C PHE A 109 5.35 -11.30 -2.83
N GLU A 110 6.30 -10.76 -3.59
CA GLU A 110 6.33 -10.89 -5.05
C GLU A 110 7.51 -11.74 -5.50
N PHE A 111 7.22 -12.85 -6.17
CA PHE A 111 8.22 -13.76 -6.73
C PHE A 111 8.06 -13.85 -8.26
N PRO A 112 9.08 -14.33 -8.98
CA PRO A 112 8.95 -14.66 -10.40
C PRO A 112 7.82 -15.68 -10.64
N GLY A 113 6.71 -15.22 -11.23
CA GLY A 113 5.58 -16.08 -11.60
C GLY A 113 4.53 -16.32 -10.52
N LEU A 114 4.79 -15.95 -9.26
CA LEU A 114 3.84 -16.12 -8.16
C LEU A 114 3.82 -14.89 -7.25
N ASN A 115 2.62 -14.38 -6.99
CA ASN A 115 2.39 -13.42 -5.92
C ASN A 115 1.76 -14.15 -4.74
N ILE A 116 2.28 -13.91 -3.54
CA ILE A 116 1.76 -14.51 -2.31
C ILE A 116 1.37 -13.37 -1.37
N ARG A 117 0.13 -13.39 -0.89
CA ARG A 117 -0.34 -12.46 0.13
C ARG A 117 -0.60 -13.23 1.42
N LEU A 118 -0.04 -12.75 2.52
CA LEU A 118 -0.33 -13.24 3.85
C LEU A 118 -1.36 -12.33 4.51
N ASP A 119 -2.52 -12.89 4.79
CA ASP A 119 -3.55 -12.30 5.64
C ASP A 119 -3.44 -12.92 7.04
N TYR A 120 -3.23 -12.09 8.05
CA TYR A 120 -3.22 -12.52 9.45
C TYR A 120 -4.63 -12.75 10.00
N CYS A 121 -5.69 -12.53 9.23
CA CYS A 121 -7.09 -12.66 9.65
C CYS A 121 -7.35 -11.87 10.94
N GLY A 122 -6.99 -10.58 10.93
CA GLY A 122 -6.94 -9.70 12.10
C GLY A 122 -5.51 -9.50 12.59
N ASP A 123 -5.33 -9.32 13.90
CA ASP A 123 -4.01 -8.99 14.48
C ASP A 123 -3.05 -10.18 14.45
N PRO A 124 -1.73 -9.99 14.27
CA PRO A 124 -0.71 -11.06 14.23
C PRO A 124 -0.39 -11.61 15.64
N VAL A 125 -1.40 -11.80 16.47
CA VAL A 125 -1.30 -12.21 17.88
C VAL A 125 -1.73 -13.67 18.03
N ILE A 126 -0.95 -14.44 18.78
CA ILE A 126 -1.31 -15.80 19.20
C ILE A 126 -1.64 -15.82 20.69
N ARG A 127 -2.67 -16.58 21.06
CA ARG A 127 -3.11 -16.77 22.44
C ARG A 127 -3.06 -18.25 22.79
N ARG A 128 -2.82 -18.54 24.07
CA ARG A 128 -2.66 -19.91 24.54
C ARG A 128 -4.00 -20.65 24.46
N GLY A 129 -4.01 -21.83 23.85
CA GLY A 129 -5.20 -22.66 23.68
C GLY A 129 -6.24 -22.11 22.69
N GLU A 130 -5.93 -21.01 22.00
CA GLU A 130 -6.81 -20.42 20.97
C GLU A 130 -6.16 -20.57 19.58
N PRO A 131 -6.86 -21.21 18.61
CA PRO A 131 -6.35 -21.31 17.25
C PRO A 131 -6.20 -19.94 16.60
N LYS A 132 -4.98 -19.60 16.15
CA LYS A 132 -4.73 -18.41 15.34
C LYS A 132 -4.85 -18.75 13.85
N LYS A 133 -5.85 -18.18 13.19
CA LYS A 133 -6.02 -18.26 11.74
C LYS A 133 -5.01 -17.39 11.00
N ILE A 134 -4.42 -17.94 9.94
CA ILE A 134 -3.70 -17.21 8.90
C ILE A 134 -4.16 -17.71 7.53
N LYS A 135 -4.01 -16.88 6.50
CA LYS A 135 -4.40 -17.21 5.15
C LYS A 135 -3.35 -16.75 4.15
N PHE A 136 -2.95 -17.66 3.27
CA PHE A 136 -2.14 -17.33 2.10
C PHE A 136 -3.05 -17.22 0.87
N ILE A 137 -2.93 -16.12 0.13
CA ILE A 137 -3.64 -15.90 -1.12
C ILE A 137 -2.60 -15.88 -2.24
N LEU A 138 -2.60 -16.94 -3.03
CA LEU A 138 -1.66 -17.16 -4.12
C LEU A 138 -2.26 -16.63 -5.42
N SER A 139 -1.44 -15.99 -6.24
CA SER A 139 -1.83 -15.53 -7.57
C SER A 139 -0.78 -15.89 -8.59
N ASN A 140 -1.16 -16.70 -9.58
CA ASN A 140 -0.29 -17.08 -10.68
C ASN A 140 -0.12 -15.88 -11.62
N LYS A 141 1.11 -15.36 -11.66
CA LYS A 141 1.57 -14.30 -12.55
C LYS A 141 2.38 -14.83 -13.73
N SER A 142 2.61 -16.15 -13.78
CA SER A 142 3.40 -16.76 -14.83
C SER A 142 2.73 -16.60 -16.18
N LYS A 143 3.54 -16.26 -17.19
CA LYS A 143 3.10 -16.21 -18.59
C LYS A 143 3.13 -17.58 -19.27
N TYR A 144 3.77 -18.58 -18.65
CA TYR A 144 4.09 -19.86 -19.27
C TYR A 144 3.62 -21.08 -18.46
N VAL A 145 3.29 -20.90 -17.18
CA VAL A 145 2.85 -22.00 -16.31
C VAL A 145 1.33 -22.08 -16.40
N THR A 146 0.84 -22.98 -17.27
CA THR A 146 -0.56 -23.08 -17.68
C THR A 146 -1.47 -23.66 -16.59
N SER A 147 -0.95 -24.63 -15.85
CA SER A 147 -1.60 -25.34 -14.76
C SER A 147 -0.51 -26.01 -13.95
N ASP A 148 -0.33 -25.63 -12.69
CA ASP A 148 0.73 -26.22 -11.89
C ASP A 148 0.26 -26.46 -10.47
N ARG A 149 0.84 -27.49 -9.88
CA ARG A 149 0.67 -27.82 -8.48
C ARG A 149 1.73 -27.03 -7.72
N VAL A 150 1.27 -26.24 -6.76
CA VAL A 150 2.16 -25.57 -5.82
C VAL A 150 2.16 -26.41 -4.57
N ASN A 151 3.30 -27.02 -4.26
CA ASN A 151 3.57 -27.66 -2.99
C ASN A 151 3.86 -26.56 -1.97
N VAL A 152 3.17 -26.61 -0.84
CA VAL A 152 3.29 -25.62 0.24
C VAL A 152 3.70 -26.34 1.51
N TYR A 153 4.80 -25.91 2.12
CA TYR A 153 5.26 -26.43 3.40
C TYR A 153 5.36 -25.32 4.44
N LEU A 154 4.67 -25.49 5.57
CA LEU A 154 4.73 -24.57 6.70
C LEU A 154 5.73 -25.07 7.75
N TYR A 155 6.90 -24.43 7.81
CA TYR A 155 7.89 -24.67 8.85
C TYR A 155 7.42 -24.05 10.17
N GLY A 156 6.85 -24.91 11.02
CA GLY A 156 6.47 -24.60 12.39
C GLY A 156 7.64 -24.65 13.37
N ARG A 157 7.52 -23.90 14.47
CA ARG A 157 8.40 -24.06 15.64
C ARG A 157 7.91 -25.20 16.54
N GLU A 158 8.81 -25.73 17.37
CA GLU A 158 8.44 -26.60 18.49
C GLU A 158 7.38 -25.94 19.38
N GLY A 159 6.39 -26.74 19.81
CA GLY A 159 5.26 -26.28 20.62
C GLY A 159 4.12 -25.66 19.82
N CYS A 160 4.23 -25.57 18.48
CA CYS A 160 3.14 -25.14 17.59
C CYS A 160 2.54 -26.34 16.85
N GLU A 161 1.24 -26.54 17.01
CA GLU A 161 0.44 -27.41 16.16
C GLU A 161 -0.08 -26.60 14.97
N ILE A 162 0.05 -27.15 13.76
CA ILE A 162 -0.36 -26.53 12.50
C ILE A 162 -1.45 -27.40 11.89
N LEU A 163 -2.64 -26.82 11.74
CA LEU A 163 -3.80 -27.46 11.14
C LEU A 163 -4.10 -26.84 9.76
N PRO A 164 -4.64 -27.62 8.82
CA PRO A 164 -4.95 -29.06 8.94
C PRO A 164 -3.70 -29.96 8.91
N GLN A 165 -2.61 -29.50 8.28
CA GLN A 165 -1.34 -30.20 8.16
C GLN A 165 -0.26 -29.21 7.69
N LYS A 166 1.03 -29.52 7.90
CA LYS A 166 2.14 -28.64 7.51
C LYS A 166 2.34 -28.57 5.99
N GLU A 167 2.16 -29.68 5.30
CA GLU A 167 2.40 -29.82 3.87
C GLU A 167 1.09 -29.92 3.12
N GLN A 168 0.85 -29.08 2.11
CA GLN A 168 -0.37 -29.08 1.31
C GLN A 168 -0.05 -28.81 -0.15
N ASN A 169 -0.84 -29.40 -1.05
CA ASN A 169 -0.73 -29.13 -2.48
C ASN A 169 -1.94 -28.36 -2.95
N ILE A 170 -1.70 -27.27 -3.68
CA ILE A 170 -2.77 -26.50 -4.30
C ILE A 170 -2.63 -26.54 -5.81
N PHE A 171 -3.75 -26.61 -6.51
CA PHE A 171 -3.78 -26.46 -7.96
C PHE A 171 -4.01 -25.00 -8.31
N LEU A 172 -3.10 -24.40 -9.07
CA LEU A 172 -3.13 -22.99 -9.44
C LEU A 172 -2.97 -22.86 -10.95
N SER A 173 -4.05 -22.48 -11.65
CA SER A 173 -4.02 -22.27 -13.10
C SER A 173 -3.63 -20.83 -13.45
N MET A 174 -3.57 -20.48 -14.73
CA MET A 174 -3.42 -19.07 -15.13
C MET A 174 -4.71 -18.28 -14.85
N ALA A 175 -4.58 -16.99 -14.55
CA ALA A 175 -5.72 -16.10 -14.25
C ALA A 175 -6.81 -16.10 -15.32
N HIS A 176 -6.47 -16.19 -16.61
CA HIS A 176 -7.43 -16.22 -17.71
C HIS A 176 -8.07 -17.60 -17.96
N MET A 177 -7.59 -18.65 -17.29
CA MET A 177 -8.14 -20.02 -17.35
C MET A 177 -9.14 -20.30 -16.21
N GLY A 178 -9.41 -19.32 -15.33
CA GLY A 178 -10.51 -19.38 -14.35
C GLY A 178 -10.08 -19.49 -12.88
N ASP A 179 -8.89 -20.02 -12.58
CA ASP A 179 -8.46 -20.39 -11.21
C ASP A 179 -7.08 -19.81 -10.84
N GLY A 180 -6.71 -18.66 -11.41
CA GLY A 180 -5.38 -18.06 -11.16
C GLY A 180 -5.20 -17.37 -9.82
N ILE A 181 -6.19 -17.47 -8.92
CA ILE A 181 -6.09 -17.06 -7.53
C ILE A 181 -6.63 -18.19 -6.65
N ARG A 182 -5.88 -18.59 -5.62
CA ARG A 182 -6.32 -19.57 -4.63
C ARG A 182 -5.98 -19.11 -3.22
N GLU A 183 -6.86 -19.45 -2.30
CA GLU A 183 -6.68 -19.22 -0.87
C GLU A 183 -6.31 -20.54 -0.18
N LEU A 184 -5.38 -20.45 0.76
CA LEU A 184 -4.91 -21.55 1.59
C LEU A 184 -4.94 -21.10 3.05
N GLU A 185 -5.76 -21.74 3.87
CA GLU A 185 -5.95 -21.40 5.27
C GLU A 185 -5.18 -22.36 6.18
N TYR A 186 -4.61 -21.80 7.25
CA TYR A 186 -3.99 -22.55 8.33
C TYR A 186 -4.51 -22.05 9.67
N GLU A 187 -4.57 -22.96 10.64
CA GLU A 187 -4.74 -22.64 12.05
C GLU A 187 -3.49 -23.06 12.81
N ILE A 188 -2.97 -22.15 13.63
CA ILE A 188 -1.80 -22.39 14.47
C ILE A 188 -2.25 -22.39 15.92
N LEU A 189 -2.09 -23.53 16.60
CA LEU A 189 -2.45 -23.74 18.00
C LEU A 189 -1.19 -23.89 18.85
N VAL A 190 -1.19 -23.26 20.03
CA VAL A 190 -0.11 -23.36 21.00
C VAL A 190 -0.70 -23.59 22.40
N GLU A 191 -0.40 -24.76 22.97
CA GLU A 191 -0.84 -25.18 24.31
C GLU A 191 0.21 -24.91 25.40
N GLU A 192 1.48 -24.89 25.00
CA GLU A 192 2.62 -24.63 25.88
C GLU A 192 2.66 -23.16 26.35
N PRO A 193 3.43 -22.83 27.40
CA PRO A 193 3.68 -21.44 27.79
C PRO A 193 4.15 -20.62 26.59
N LEU A 194 3.51 -19.44 26.41
CA LEU A 194 3.78 -18.62 25.25
C LEU A 194 5.21 -18.06 25.28
N ARG A 195 5.90 -18.16 24.14
CA ARG A 195 7.14 -17.44 23.86
C ARG A 195 6.78 -16.05 23.32
N ALA A 196 7.63 -15.06 23.59
CA ALA A 196 7.42 -13.67 23.14
C ALA A 196 7.09 -13.53 21.65
N SER A 197 7.72 -14.35 20.81
CA SER A 197 7.49 -14.37 19.36
C SER A 197 7.70 -15.76 18.76
N TYR A 198 6.89 -16.07 17.76
CA TYR A 198 6.97 -17.27 16.95
C TYR A 198 7.28 -16.87 15.51
N ARG A 199 8.40 -17.36 14.98
CA ARG A 199 8.82 -17.12 13.59
C ARG A 199 8.55 -18.37 12.78
N PHE A 200 7.90 -18.20 11.64
CA PHE A 200 7.52 -19.25 10.72
C PHE A 200 8.06 -18.93 9.33
N VAL A 201 8.18 -19.97 8.50
CA VAL A 201 8.45 -19.83 7.08
C VAL A 201 7.46 -20.71 6.33
N ALA A 202 6.73 -20.13 5.38
CA ALA A 202 5.95 -20.88 4.42
C ALA A 202 6.75 -20.98 3.12
N GLU A 203 7.06 -22.19 2.69
CA GLU A 203 7.76 -22.47 1.45
C GLU A 203 6.76 -22.89 0.37
N PHE A 204 6.91 -22.31 -0.82
CA PHE A 204 6.06 -22.57 -1.97
C PHE A 204 6.93 -23.01 -3.15
N VAL A 205 6.63 -24.18 -3.71
CA VAL A 205 7.39 -24.77 -4.81
C VAL A 205 6.43 -25.23 -5.89
N PHE A 206 6.62 -24.73 -7.11
CA PHE A 206 5.94 -25.25 -8.30
C PHE A 206 6.48 -26.64 -8.63
N GLU A 207 5.61 -27.64 -8.78
CA GLU A 207 5.99 -29.03 -9.07
C GLU A 207 6.74 -29.14 -10.42
N GLU A 208 6.32 -28.37 -11.43
CA GLU A 208 7.00 -28.36 -12.74
C GLU A 208 8.27 -27.49 -12.79
N ASN A 209 8.67 -26.86 -11.67
CA ASN A 209 9.82 -25.97 -11.65
C ASN A 209 11.14 -26.73 -11.84
N LYS A 210 11.66 -26.73 -13.07
CA LYS A 210 12.94 -27.35 -13.44
C LYS A 210 14.15 -26.84 -12.66
N ASN A 211 14.07 -25.64 -12.08
CA ASN A 211 15.14 -25.04 -11.28
C ASN A 211 14.94 -25.21 -9.78
N ASN A 212 13.80 -25.77 -9.36
CA ASN A 212 13.46 -26.04 -7.96
C ASN A 212 13.68 -24.87 -6.99
N CYS A 213 13.60 -23.62 -7.47
CA CYS A 213 13.79 -22.46 -6.62
C CYS A 213 12.59 -22.33 -5.67
N PRO A 214 12.76 -22.54 -4.35
CA PRO A 214 11.69 -22.34 -3.39
C PRO A 214 11.40 -20.85 -3.22
N MET A 215 10.12 -20.54 -3.03
CA MET A 215 9.67 -19.19 -2.68
C MET A 215 9.31 -19.21 -1.20
N GLU A 216 10.06 -18.48 -0.38
CA GLU A 216 9.92 -18.50 1.06
C GLU A 216 9.24 -17.22 1.57
N VAL A 217 8.17 -17.40 2.33
CA VAL A 217 7.42 -16.31 2.98
C VAL A 217 7.65 -16.40 4.49
N PRO A 218 8.55 -15.58 5.05
CA PRO A 218 8.72 -15.49 6.49
C PRO A 218 7.58 -14.69 7.12
N PHE A 219 7.10 -15.14 8.26
CA PHE A 219 6.10 -14.40 9.03
C PHE A 219 6.23 -14.64 10.53
N VAL A 220 5.62 -13.75 11.32
CA VAL A 220 5.77 -13.74 12.78
C VAL A 220 4.41 -13.63 13.44
N LEU A 221 4.20 -14.43 14.46
CA LEU A 221 3.10 -14.27 15.41
C LEU A 221 3.67 -13.88 16.77
N LEU A 222 3.02 -12.92 17.42
CA LEU A 222 3.45 -12.38 18.71
C LEU A 222 2.57 -12.93 19.83
N SER A 223 3.16 -13.27 20.97
CA SER A 223 2.37 -13.39 22.19
C SER A 223 2.22 -11.99 22.77
N GLU A 224 1.04 -11.40 22.66
CA GLU A 224 0.80 -10.09 23.24
C GLU A 224 0.67 -10.23 24.77
N ALA A 225 1.47 -9.46 25.49
CA ALA A 225 1.34 -9.27 26.93
C ALA A 225 0.94 -7.81 27.20
N GLY A 226 0.00 -7.61 28.12
CA GLY A 226 -0.55 -6.29 28.42
C GLY A 226 -2.05 -6.21 28.13
N GLN A 227 -2.66 -5.08 28.47
CA GLN A 227 -4.05 -4.79 28.14
C GLN A 227 -4.07 -3.64 27.13
N THR A 228 -4.88 -3.78 26.09
CA THR A 228 -5.14 -2.66 25.18
C THR A 228 -5.85 -1.56 25.96
N VAL A 229 -5.18 -0.44 26.14
CA VAL A 229 -5.79 0.76 26.69
C VAL A 229 -6.43 1.51 25.51
N PRO A 230 -7.75 1.71 25.51
CA PRO A 230 -8.42 2.40 24.41
C PRO A 230 -7.86 3.82 24.30
N VAL A 231 -7.38 4.18 23.12
CA VAL A 231 -6.88 5.53 22.88
C VAL A 231 -8.05 6.49 22.78
N VAL A 232 -8.09 7.48 23.67
CA VAL A 232 -9.00 8.61 23.54
C VAL A 232 -8.37 9.63 22.60
N TRP A 233 -8.87 9.69 21.37
CA TRP A 233 -8.47 10.70 20.40
C TRP A 233 -9.20 12.01 20.67
N GLU A 234 -8.62 12.89 21.49
CA GLU A 234 -9.14 14.24 21.69
C GLU A 234 -8.80 15.14 20.49
N LYS A 235 -9.72 15.24 19.54
CA LYS A 235 -9.62 16.15 18.38
C LYS A 235 -9.75 17.65 18.74
N LYS A 236 -9.85 18.01 20.03
CA LYS A 236 -10.24 19.35 20.49
C LYS A 236 -9.33 19.92 21.60
N GLY A 237 -8.03 19.67 21.52
CA GLY A 237 -7.08 20.55 22.21
C GLY A 237 -7.12 21.97 21.62
N PRO A 238 -6.64 22.99 22.35
CA PRO A 238 -6.31 24.28 21.75
C PRO A 238 -5.41 24.10 20.53
N ALA A 239 -5.46 25.03 19.57
CA ALA A 239 -4.58 25.04 18.41
C ALA A 239 -3.10 24.88 18.84
N CYS A 240 -2.28 24.14 18.08
CA CYS A 240 -0.91 23.68 18.40
C CYS A 240 -0.77 22.44 19.30
N THR A 241 -1.83 21.83 19.84
CA THR A 241 -1.64 20.61 20.65
C THR A 241 -1.42 19.41 19.72
N PRO A 242 -0.26 18.72 19.77
CA PRO A 242 -0.06 17.52 18.96
C PRO A 242 -1.15 16.50 19.31
N ASN A 243 -1.63 15.75 18.31
CA ASN A 243 -2.52 14.62 18.53
C ASN A 243 -1.73 13.52 19.26
N LEU A 244 -1.64 13.63 20.59
CA LEU A 244 -1.06 12.62 21.43
C LEU A 244 -2.16 11.61 21.78
N PRO A 245 -1.95 10.30 21.57
CA PRO A 245 -2.83 9.31 22.15
C PRO A 245 -2.80 9.48 23.67
N ARG A 246 -3.96 9.79 24.28
CA ARG A 246 -4.11 9.88 25.73
C ARG A 246 -4.86 8.65 26.25
N VAL A 247 -4.57 8.31 27.50
CA VAL A 247 -5.31 7.32 28.31
C VAL A 247 -6.44 8.03 29.03
#